data_AF-A0A021X6S9-F1
#
_entry.id   AF-A0A021X6S9-F1
#
_cell.length_a   1.000
_cell.length_b   1.000
_cell.length_c   1.000
_cell.angle_alpha   90.00
_cell.angle_beta   90.00
_cell.angle_gamma   90.00
#
_symmetry.space_group_name_H-M   'P 1'
#
loop_
_entity.id
_entity.type
_entity.pdbx_description
1 polymer ?
#
loop_
_entity_poly.entity_id
_entity_poly.type
_entity_poly.pdbx_seq_one_letter_code
_entity_poly.pdbx_strand_id
1 'polypeptide(L)'
;MPLGDEQGSYIAKFPSTSFPGVSENEYANLALAEAIGMEVPERELVEQSEFEGIPKAFEMLSDGKVLLVKRLDRGLGSQRIHIEDFAQTFGVYPSRKYEGAA
;
A
#
# COMPACT_ATOMS: atom_id res chain seq x y z
N MET A 1 -4.71 -4.71 -12.47
CA MET A 1 -6.15 -4.41 -12.41
C MET A 1 -6.32 -3.31 -11.37
N PRO A 2 -6.97 -2.18 -11.66
CA PRO A 2 -7.34 -1.23 -10.62
C PRO A 2 -8.36 -1.88 -9.68
N LEU A 3 -8.22 -1.63 -8.38
CA LEU A 3 -9.21 -1.98 -7.36
C LEU A 3 -10.04 -0.74 -7.07
N GLY A 4 -11.33 -0.78 -7.42
CA GLY A 4 -12.27 0.34 -7.32
C GLY A 4 -12.65 0.95 -8.68
N ASP A 5 -12.99 2.24 -8.67
CA ASP A 5 -13.15 3.10 -9.84
C ASP A 5 -11.98 2.97 -10.82
N GLU A 6 -12.20 3.26 -12.11
CA GLU A 6 -11.26 3.00 -13.24
C GLU A 6 -9.82 3.53 -13.02
N GLN A 7 -9.60 4.36 -12.00
CA GLN A 7 -8.33 4.98 -11.62
C GLN A 7 -7.67 4.42 -10.33
N GLY A 8 -8.30 3.43 -9.68
CA GLY A 8 -7.84 2.72 -8.49
C GLY A 8 -7.79 3.59 -7.23
N SER A 9 -8.76 3.44 -6.33
CA SER A 9 -8.85 4.18 -5.05
C SER A 9 -7.94 3.64 -3.95
N TYR A 10 -7.51 2.38 -4.07
CA TYR A 10 -6.69 1.69 -3.07
C TYR A 10 -5.38 1.18 -3.66
N ILE A 11 -4.39 1.02 -2.78
CA ILE A 11 -3.20 0.21 -3.00
C ILE A 11 -3.38 -1.09 -2.23
N ALA A 12 -3.35 -2.22 -2.94
CA ALA A 12 -3.36 -3.55 -2.33
C ALA A 12 -1.93 -4.04 -2.09
N LYS A 13 -1.63 -4.38 -0.85
CA LYS A 13 -0.36 -4.95 -0.41
C LYS A 13 -0.57 -6.41 -0.08
N PHE A 14 -0.02 -7.26 -0.93
CA PHE A 14 -0.15 -8.71 -0.81
C PHE A 14 0.84 -9.28 0.21
N PRO A 15 0.49 -10.40 0.86
CA PRO A 15 1.39 -11.06 1.79
C PRO A 15 2.70 -11.50 1.10
N SER A 16 3.74 -11.67 1.91
CA SER A 16 5.07 -12.06 1.45
C SER A 16 5.38 -13.48 1.86
N THR A 17 5.91 -14.28 0.92
CA THR A 17 6.43 -15.61 1.22
C THR A 17 7.67 -15.58 2.13
N SER A 18 8.44 -14.50 2.08
CA SER A 18 9.63 -14.31 2.93
C SER A 18 9.28 -13.77 4.32
N PHE A 19 8.15 -13.07 4.43
CA PHE A 19 7.70 -12.45 5.68
C PHE A 19 6.21 -12.73 5.90
N PRO A 20 5.86 -13.93 6.40
CA PRO A 20 4.50 -14.24 6.82
C PRO A 20 4.01 -13.21 7.84
N GLY A 21 2.80 -12.68 7.64
CA GLY A 21 2.21 -11.68 8.54
C GLY A 21 2.61 -10.23 8.28
N VAL A 22 3.32 -9.94 7.17
CA VAL A 22 3.77 -8.55 6.87
C VAL A 22 2.59 -7.58 6.70
N SER A 23 1.48 -8.02 6.12
CA SER A 23 0.27 -7.20 5.93
C SER A 23 -0.35 -6.82 7.28
N GLU A 24 -0.48 -7.79 8.19
CA GLU A 24 -1.02 -7.62 9.53
C GLU A 24 -0.11 -6.75 10.39
N ASN A 25 1.22 -6.93 10.27
CA ASN A 25 2.20 -6.09 10.92
C ASN A 25 2.08 -4.63 10.47
N GLU A 26 1.97 -4.38 9.16
CA GLU A 26 1.79 -3.03 8.65
C GLU A 26 0.46 -2.41 9.12
N TYR A 27 -0.64 -3.18 9.10
CA TYR A 27 -1.92 -2.73 9.65
C TYR A 27 -1.80 -2.30 11.11
N ALA A 28 -1.17 -3.13 11.95
CA ALA A 28 -0.98 -2.86 13.38
C ALA A 28 -0.12 -1.61 13.62
N ASN A 29 0.95 -1.42 12.86
CA ASN A 29 1.77 -0.20 12.97
C ASN A 29 1.00 1.07 12.58
N LEU A 30 0.21 1.02 11.50
CA LEU A 30 -0.65 2.13 11.11
C LEU A 30 -1.77 2.38 12.14
N ALA A 31 -2.28 1.35 12.81
CA ALA A 31 -3.24 1.47 13.92
C ALA A 31 -2.62 2.10 15.16
N LEU A 32 -1.39 1.72 15.48
CA LEU A 32 -0.67 2.37 16.57
C LEU A 32 -0.38 3.85 16.25
N ALA A 33 0.08 4.16 15.04
CA ALA A 33 0.34 5.52 14.59
C ALA A 33 -0.91 6.41 14.66
N GLU A 34 -2.07 5.91 14.22
CA GLU A 34 -3.35 6.58 14.38
C GLU A 34 -3.71 6.81 15.85
N ALA A 35 -3.54 5.78 16.71
CA ALA A 35 -3.87 5.86 18.13
C ALA A 35 -3.01 6.88 18.89
N ILE A 36 -1.80 7.18 18.42
CA ILE A 36 -0.92 8.23 18.97
C ILE A 36 -1.09 9.60 18.29
N GLY A 37 -2.07 9.74 17.40
CA GLY A 37 -2.46 11.02 16.79
C GLY A 37 -1.71 11.41 15.51
N MET A 38 -1.05 10.45 14.83
CA MET A 38 -0.44 10.71 13.52
C MET A 38 -1.48 10.64 12.40
N GLU A 39 -1.29 11.46 11.36
CA GLU A 39 -2.06 11.34 10.13
C GLU A 39 -1.60 10.09 9.36
N VAL A 40 -2.51 9.14 9.18
CA VAL A 40 -2.29 7.91 8.43
C VAL A 40 -3.44 7.66 7.45
N PRO A 41 -3.21 6.95 6.34
CA PRO A 41 -4.29 6.61 5.41
C PRO A 41 -5.29 5.62 6.02
N GLU A 42 -6.55 5.71 5.59
CA GLU A 42 -7.56 4.68 5.83
C GLU A 42 -7.06 3.31 5.33
N ARG A 43 -7.33 2.26 6.10
CA ARG A 43 -6.83 0.91 5.83
C ARG A 43 -7.79 -0.18 6.28
N GLU A 44 -7.72 -1.32 5.60
CA GLU A 44 -8.46 -2.53 5.94
C GLU A 44 -7.64 -3.80 5.63
N LEU A 45 -7.88 -4.86 6.40
CA LEU A 45 -7.35 -6.19 6.14
C LEU A 45 -8.47 -7.06 5.58
N VAL A 46 -8.27 -7.56 4.38
CA VAL A 46 -9.24 -8.39 3.65
C VAL A 46 -8.63 -9.72 3.27
N GLU A 47 -9.47 -10.72 3.08
CA GLU A 47 -9.04 -12.02 2.58
C GLU A 47 -8.71 -11.93 1.08
N GLN A 48 -7.72 -12.70 0.63
CA GLN A 48 -7.37 -12.75 -0.80
C GLN A 48 -8.56 -13.16 -1.69
N SER A 49 -9.46 -14.00 -1.16
CA SER A 49 -10.66 -14.46 -1.86
C SER A 49 -11.70 -13.37 -2.10
N GLU A 50 -11.58 -12.19 -1.46
CA GLU A 50 -12.50 -11.07 -1.66
C GLU A 50 -12.21 -10.28 -2.93
N PHE A 51 -11.14 -10.61 -3.65
CA PHE A 51 -10.78 -9.97 -4.91
C PHE A 51 -11.05 -10.87 -6.11
N GLU A 52 -11.75 -10.31 -7.10
CA GLU A 52 -11.88 -10.91 -8.41
C GLU A 52 -10.73 -10.48 -9.33
N GLY A 53 -10.22 -11.41 -10.15
CA GLY A 53 -9.23 -11.07 -11.19
C GLY A 53 -7.82 -10.78 -10.70
N ILE A 54 -7.44 -11.28 -9.51
CA ILE A 54 -6.04 -11.27 -9.08
C ILE A 54 -5.21 -12.07 -10.10
N PRO A 55 -4.11 -11.52 -10.66
CA PRO A 55 -3.22 -12.30 -11.50
C PRO A 55 -2.64 -13.48 -10.71
N LYS A 56 -2.66 -14.70 -11.28
CA LYS A 56 -2.19 -15.94 -10.63
C LYS A 56 -0.81 -15.85 -9.96
N ALA A 57 0.07 -14.96 -10.44
CA ALA A 57 1.36 -14.70 -9.82
C ALA A 57 1.25 -14.21 -8.36
N PHE A 58 0.15 -13.55 -8.00
CA PHE A 58 -0.13 -13.08 -6.63
C PHE A 58 -0.86 -14.14 -5.79
N GLU A 59 -1.61 -15.07 -6.40
CA GLU A 59 -2.22 -16.21 -5.69
C GLU A 59 -1.17 -17.15 -5.07
N MET A 60 0.06 -17.15 -5.60
CA MET A 60 1.17 -17.97 -5.10
C MET A 60 1.91 -17.33 -3.92
N LEU A 61 1.57 -16.09 -3.53
CA LEU A 61 2.28 -15.34 -2.50
C LEU A 61 1.74 -15.66 -1.10
N SER A 62 1.83 -16.92 -0.67
CA SER A 62 1.48 -17.40 0.68
C SER A 62 0.03 -17.18 1.13
N ASP A 63 -0.43 -18.05 2.03
CA ASP A 63 -1.67 -17.84 2.77
C ASP A 63 -1.51 -16.61 3.68
N GLY A 64 -2.41 -15.64 3.58
CA GLY A 64 -2.36 -14.42 4.38
C GLY A 64 -3.30 -13.33 3.90
N LYS A 65 -3.52 -12.31 4.72
CA LYS A 65 -4.41 -11.20 4.39
C LYS A 65 -3.75 -10.19 3.46
N VAL A 66 -4.59 -9.51 2.68
CA VAL A 66 -4.17 -8.36 1.88
C VAL A 66 -4.48 -7.09 2.67
N LEU A 67 -3.50 -6.21 2.76
CA LEU A 67 -3.70 -4.88 3.31
C LEU A 67 -4.11 -3.92 2.19
N LEU A 68 -5.33 -3.39 2.28
CA LEU A 68 -5.79 -2.30 1.43
C LEU A 68 -5.52 -0.98 2.13
N VAL A 69 -4.87 -0.07 1.41
CA VAL A 69 -4.57 1.29 1.88
C VAL A 69 -5.18 2.29 0.91
N LYS A 70 -6.02 3.20 1.43
CA LYS A 70 -6.63 4.25 0.63
C LYS A 70 -5.55 5.21 0.13
N ARG A 71 -5.61 5.53 -1.15
CA ARG A 71 -4.63 6.40 -1.79
C ARG A 71 -4.78 7.85 -1.36
N LEU A 72 -3.70 8.42 -0.82
CA LEU A 72 -3.63 9.84 -0.47
C LEU A 72 -3.54 10.76 -1.70
N ASP A 73 -3.20 10.22 -2.88
CA ASP A 73 -3.13 10.96 -4.15
C ASP A 73 -4.45 10.93 -4.95
N ARG A 74 -5.57 10.66 -4.26
CA ARG A 74 -6.93 10.64 -4.82
C ARG A 74 -7.87 11.51 -3.99
N GLY A 75 -8.42 12.54 -4.62
CA GLY A 75 -9.45 13.42 -4.06
C GLY A 75 -10.87 13.02 -4.46
N LEU A 76 -11.84 13.88 -4.14
CA LEU A 76 -13.25 13.69 -4.49
C LEU A 76 -13.43 13.52 -6.01
N GLY A 77 -14.31 12.61 -6.41
CA GLY A 77 -14.57 12.32 -7.82
C GLY A 77 -13.35 11.78 -8.58
N SER A 78 -12.46 11.06 -7.89
CA SER A 78 -11.25 10.46 -8.46
C SER A 78 -10.25 11.49 -9.01
N GLN A 79 -10.29 12.73 -8.50
CA GLN A 79 -9.30 13.75 -8.82
C GLN A 79 -7.90 13.24 -8.45
N ARG A 80 -6.96 13.29 -9.40
CA ARG A 80 -5.56 12.97 -9.12
C ARG A 80 -4.90 14.16 -8.45
N ILE A 81 -4.29 13.92 -7.30
CA ILE A 81 -3.44 14.88 -6.61
C ILE A 81 -1.99 14.50 -6.96
N HIS A 82 -1.19 15.46 -7.40
CA HIS A 82 0.21 15.17 -7.70
C HIS A 82 0.98 14.92 -6.41
N ILE A 83 1.75 13.83 -6.39
CA ILE A 83 2.68 13.50 -5.32
C ILE A 83 4.02 13.06 -5.93
N GLU A 84 5.10 13.34 -5.23
CA GLU A 84 6.44 12.86 -5.51
C GLU A 84 7.07 12.36 -4.20
N ASP A 85 7.98 11.38 -4.29
CA ASP A 85 8.83 11.01 -3.17
C ASP A 85 10.09 11.88 -3.13
N PHE A 86 10.81 11.86 -2.00
CA PHE A 86 12.03 12.67 -1.87
C PHE A 86 13.12 12.30 -2.88
N ALA A 87 13.20 11.05 -3.33
CA ALA A 87 14.19 10.67 -4.34
C ALA A 87 13.91 11.40 -5.65
N GLN A 88 12.64 11.50 -6.07
CA GLN A 88 12.23 12.27 -7.23
C GLN A 88 12.49 13.77 -7.07
N THR A 89 12.10 14.36 -5.94
CA THR A 89 12.34 15.79 -5.65
C THR A 89 13.83 16.15 -5.76
N PHE A 90 14.71 15.28 -5.26
CA PHE A 90 16.15 15.51 -5.26
C PHE A 90 16.89 14.96 -6.51
N GLY A 91 16.17 14.40 -7.49
CA GLY A 91 16.78 13.79 -8.67
C GLY A 91 17.66 12.57 -8.35
N VAL A 92 17.40 11.90 -7.23
CA VAL A 92 18.10 10.69 -6.79
C VAL A 92 17.49 9.47 -7.48
N TYR A 93 18.33 8.64 -8.08
CA TYR A 93 17.88 7.39 -8.68
C TYR A 93 17.29 6.44 -7.63
N PRO A 94 16.22 5.68 -7.94
CA PRO A 94 15.60 4.76 -6.99
C PRO A 94 16.56 3.74 -6.35
N SER A 95 17.60 3.32 -7.09
CA SER A 95 18.66 2.42 -6.59
C SER A 95 19.49 3.04 -5.46
N ARG A 96 19.52 4.36 -5.38
CA ARG A 96 20.28 5.16 -4.40
C ARG A 96 19.40 5.68 -3.27
N LYS A 97 18.14 5.23 -3.15
CA LYS A 97 17.20 5.73 -2.13
C LYS A 97 17.65 5.53 -0.68
N TYR A 98 18.60 4.64 -0.44
CA TYR A 98 19.19 4.38 0.89
C TYR A 98 20.59 5.01 1.05
N GLU A 99 21.12 5.65 0.02
CA GLU A 99 22.40 6.36 0.11
C GLU A 99 22.15 7.76 0.68
N GLY A 100 22.72 8.06 1.85
CA GLY A 100 22.56 9.36 2.52
C GLY A 100 21.44 9.42 3.58
N ALA A 101 20.79 8.30 3.90
CA ALA A 101 20.01 8.17 5.12
C ALA A 101 20.98 7.92 6.30
N ALA A 102 21.50 9.00 6.88
CA ALA A 102 22.34 8.99 8.08
C ALA A 102 21.83 10.04 9.07
#